data_AF-A0A923J7I5-F1
#
_entry.id   AF-A0A923J7I5-F1
#
_cell.length_a   1.000
_cell.length_b   1.000
_cell.length_c   1.000
_cell.angle_alpha   90.00
_cell.angle_beta   90.00
_cell.angle_gamma   90.00
#
_symmetry.space_group_name_H-M   'P 1'
#
loop_
_entity.id
_entity.type
_entity.pdbx_description
1 polymer ?
#
loop_
_entity_poly.entity_id
_entity_poly.type
_entity_poly.pdbx_seq_one_letter_code
_entity_poly.pdbx_strand_id
1 'polypeptide(L)'
;MTTPEEIRETLFASGSKTEALICEVAGKAVGYAVFFTSYSTAWTQWYLYGGSVRHPDYRGIGAGKALLKTIAQYAVQRQCGRLEWSVLDWNQPAIDFYLSIGAQPQDEWVRYRLTGDALRAFAE
;
A
#
# COMPACT_ATOMS: atom_id res chain seq x y z
N MET A 1 6.87 17.65 4.60
CA MET A 1 6.81 16.66 3.50
C MET A 1 8.08 15.84 3.62
N THR A 2 7.99 14.51 3.51
CA THR A 2 9.15 13.63 3.73
C THR A 2 10.22 13.83 2.67
N THR A 3 11.48 13.93 3.08
CA THR A 3 12.66 14.12 2.22
C THR A 3 13.21 12.77 1.72
N PRO A 4 14.01 12.75 0.63
CA PRO A 4 14.67 11.53 0.17
C PRO A 4 15.58 10.88 1.22
N GLU A 5 16.21 11.69 2.07
CA GLU A 5 17.09 11.18 3.14
C GLU A 5 16.27 10.52 4.25
N GLU A 6 15.18 11.15 4.69
CA GLU A 6 14.26 10.54 5.65
C GLU A 6 13.69 9.22 5.12
N ILE A 7 13.41 9.11 3.81
CA ILE A 7 13.00 7.82 3.20
C ILE A 7 14.12 6.79 3.32
N ARG A 8 15.38 7.17 3.03
CA ARG A 8 16.54 6.28 3.13
C ARG A 8 16.71 5.75 4.56
N GLU A 9 16.61 6.64 5.53
CA GLU A 9 16.79 6.35 6.95
C GLU A 9 15.64 5.58 7.58
N THR A 10 14.42 5.65 7.02
CA THR A 10 13.23 5.00 7.61
C THR A 10 12.81 3.74 6.86
N LEU A 11 12.58 3.84 5.55
CA LEU A 11 12.06 2.73 4.73
C LEU A 11 13.08 1.60 4.59
N PHE A 12 14.38 1.94 4.55
CA PHE A 12 15.47 0.98 4.31
C PHE A 12 16.35 0.75 5.55
N ALA A 13 15.93 1.20 6.73
CA ALA A 13 16.62 0.90 7.97
C ALA A 13 16.60 -0.59 8.29
N SER A 14 17.63 -1.03 9.01
CA SER A 14 17.67 -2.37 9.61
C SER A 14 16.47 -2.53 10.56
N GLY A 15 15.67 -3.58 10.34
CA GLY A 15 14.47 -3.86 11.15
C GLY A 15 13.22 -3.08 10.74
N SER A 16 13.25 -2.32 9.64
CA SER A 16 12.04 -1.69 9.07
C SER A 16 10.92 -2.72 8.94
N LYS A 17 9.72 -2.34 9.40
CA LYS A 17 8.49 -3.12 9.19
C LYS A 17 7.79 -2.78 7.88
N THR A 18 8.37 -1.84 7.14
CA THR A 18 7.87 -1.35 5.86
C THR A 18 8.80 -1.82 4.76
N GLU A 19 8.22 -2.31 3.69
CA GLU A 19 8.90 -2.82 2.52
C GLU A 19 8.48 -2.03 1.28
N ALA A 20 9.29 -2.10 0.22
CA ALA A 20 8.97 -1.48 -1.04
C ALA A 20 9.31 -2.38 -2.23
N LEU A 21 8.49 -2.27 -3.28
CA LEU A 21 8.75 -2.87 -4.58
C LEU A 21 8.86 -1.76 -5.63
N ILE A 22 9.79 -1.93 -6.56
CA ILE A 22 9.88 -1.13 -7.77
C ILE A 22 9.42 -1.98 -8.95
N CYS A 23 8.54 -1.43 -9.77
CA CYS A 23 8.17 -2.02 -11.05
C CYS A 23 9.06 -1.41 -12.13
N GLU A 24 9.76 -2.26 -12.87
CA GLU A 24 10.65 -1.85 -13.96
C GLU A 24 10.18 -2.38 -15.31
N VAL A 25 10.33 -1.56 -16.35
CA VAL A 25 10.12 -1.94 -17.75
C VAL A 25 11.36 -1.53 -18.52
N ALA A 26 12.03 -2.50 -19.16
CA ALA A 26 13.29 -2.29 -19.88
C ALA A 26 14.35 -1.52 -19.05
N GLY A 27 14.48 -1.87 -17.76
CA GLY A 27 15.43 -1.24 -16.82
C GLY A 27 15.04 0.17 -16.35
N LYS A 28 13.83 0.65 -16.66
CA LYS A 28 13.32 1.93 -16.17
C LYS A 28 12.26 1.71 -15.10
N ALA A 29 12.39 2.40 -13.97
CA ALA A 29 11.37 2.40 -12.92
C ALA A 29 10.10 3.13 -13.39
N VAL A 30 8.99 2.40 -13.48
CA VAL A 30 7.68 2.90 -13.98
C VAL A 30 6.62 3.04 -12.89
N GLY A 31 6.85 2.39 -11.74
CA GLY A 31 5.95 2.45 -10.60
C GLY A 31 6.60 1.86 -9.35
N TYR A 32 5.94 2.07 -8.21
CA TYR A 32 6.39 1.50 -6.95
C TYR A 32 5.21 1.16 -6.05
N ALA A 33 5.51 0.31 -5.07
CA ALA A 33 4.64 -0.03 -3.97
C ALA A 33 5.39 0.14 -2.67
N VAL A 34 4.72 0.65 -1.64
CA VAL A 34 5.16 0.59 -0.25
C VAL A 34 4.10 -0.19 0.53
N PHE A 35 4.53 -1.14 1.34
CA PHE A 35 3.63 -2.00 2.08
C PHE A 35 4.23 -2.42 3.42
N PHE A 36 3.38 -2.83 4.35
CA PHE A 36 3.81 -3.32 5.66
C PHE A 36 2.81 -4.35 6.19
N THR A 37 3.27 -5.16 7.13
CA THR A 37 2.39 -6.10 7.84
C THR A 37 1.77 -5.42 9.05
N SER A 38 0.45 -5.56 9.18
CA SER A 38 -0.36 -5.16 10.33
C SER A 38 -0.91 -6.41 11.04
N TYR A 39 -1.32 -6.25 12.29
CA TYR A 39 -1.95 -7.31 13.06
C TYR A 39 -3.43 -7.03 13.28
N SER A 40 -4.26 -8.05 13.15
CA SER A 40 -5.65 -8.03 13.59
C SER A 40 -5.85 -9.07 14.68
N THR A 41 -6.57 -8.70 15.73
CA THR A 41 -6.89 -9.60 16.85
C THR A 41 -7.92 -10.64 16.46
N ALA A 42 -8.78 -10.32 15.48
CA ALA A 42 -9.80 -11.22 14.96
C ALA A 42 -9.26 -12.11 13.82
N TRP A 43 -8.16 -11.72 13.17
CA TRP A 43 -7.64 -12.37 11.98
C TRP A 43 -6.12 -12.26 11.90
N THR A 44 -5.42 -13.38 11.75
CA THR A 44 -3.96 -13.41 11.73
C THR A 44 -3.37 -12.56 10.60
N GLN A 45 -2.51 -11.60 10.98
CA GLN A 45 -1.53 -10.81 10.19
C GLN A 45 -1.98 -10.41 8.77
N TRP A 46 -2.06 -9.13 8.45
CA TRP A 46 -2.51 -8.64 7.13
C TRP A 46 -1.54 -7.63 6.52
N TYR A 47 -1.59 -7.42 5.21
CA TYR A 47 -0.77 -6.42 4.52
C TYR A 47 -1.55 -5.16 4.23
N LEU A 48 -0.92 -4.00 4.43
CA LEU A 48 -1.43 -2.72 3.93
C LEU A 48 -0.58 -2.24 2.75
N TYR A 49 -1.22 -1.94 1.62
CA TYR A 49 -0.58 -1.48 0.40
C TYR A 49 -0.85 0.01 0.13
N GLY A 50 0.21 0.75 -0.18
CA GLY A 50 0.17 2.08 -0.78
C GLY A 50 1.15 2.16 -1.95
N GLY A 51 0.64 2.24 -3.18
CA GLY A 51 1.49 2.31 -4.37
C GLY A 51 0.93 3.24 -5.43
N SER A 52 1.81 3.75 -6.29
CA SER A 52 1.42 4.61 -7.41
C SER A 52 2.22 4.26 -8.68
N VAL A 53 1.52 4.23 -9.81
CA VAL A 53 2.13 4.25 -11.14
C VAL A 53 2.32 5.71 -11.50
N ARG A 54 3.58 6.17 -11.59
CA ARG A 54 3.89 7.61 -11.70
C ARG A 54 3.82 8.13 -13.13
N HIS A 55 4.04 7.29 -14.13
CA HIS A 55 4.24 7.75 -15.50
C HIS A 55 2.99 7.49 -16.36
N PRO A 56 2.35 8.53 -16.95
CA PRO A 56 1.14 8.39 -17.77
C PRO A 56 1.30 7.36 -18.91
N ASP A 57 2.45 7.37 -19.58
CA ASP A 57 2.78 6.47 -20.70
C ASP A 57 2.84 4.98 -20.33
N TYR A 58 2.94 4.68 -19.04
CA TYR A 58 2.98 3.31 -18.52
C TYR A 58 1.68 2.96 -17.77
N ARG A 59 0.61 3.72 -17.99
CA ARG A 59 -0.75 3.29 -17.61
C ARG A 59 -1.25 2.25 -18.61
N GLY A 60 -2.13 1.36 -18.15
CA GLY A 60 -2.72 0.32 -19.00
C GLY A 60 -1.83 -0.88 -19.33
N ILE A 61 -0.53 -0.85 -19.03
CA ILE A 61 0.39 -1.99 -19.27
C ILE A 61 0.33 -3.09 -18.19
N GLY A 62 -0.52 -2.92 -17.17
CA GLY A 62 -0.67 -3.88 -16.07
C GLY A 62 0.33 -3.74 -14.91
N ALA A 63 1.15 -2.68 -14.86
CA ALA A 63 2.13 -2.46 -13.78
C ALA A 63 1.52 -2.47 -12.36
N GLY A 64 0.39 -1.78 -12.17
CA GLY A 64 -0.32 -1.78 -10.88
C GLY A 64 -0.84 -3.18 -10.49
N LYS A 65 -1.37 -3.94 -11.46
CA LYS A 65 -1.80 -5.32 -11.26
C LYS A 65 -0.63 -6.24 -10.91
N ALA A 66 0.52 -6.06 -11.55
CA ALA A 66 1.73 -6.82 -11.27
C ALA A 66 2.22 -6.57 -9.83
N LEU A 67 2.34 -5.30 -9.42
CA LEU A 67 2.72 -4.93 -8.06
C LEU A 67 1.76 -5.54 -7.02
N LEU A 68 0.46 -5.36 -7.21
CA LEU A 68 -0.56 -5.89 -6.28
C LEU A 68 -0.51 -7.42 -6.20
N LYS A 69 -0.33 -8.10 -7.33
CA LYS A 69 -0.18 -9.57 -7.39
C LYS A 69 1.06 -10.04 -6.63
N THR A 70 2.20 -9.38 -6.80
CA THR A 70 3.44 -9.73 -6.08
C THR A 70 3.26 -9.60 -4.57
N ILE A 71 2.58 -8.55 -4.11
CA ILE A 71 2.31 -8.36 -2.67
C ILE A 71 1.33 -9.41 -2.16
N ALA A 72 0.30 -9.77 -2.94
CA ALA A 72 -0.59 -10.86 -2.60
C ALA A 72 0.16 -12.22 -2.48
N GLN A 73 1.18 -12.45 -3.33
CA GLN A 73 2.04 -13.63 -3.21
C GLN A 73 2.85 -13.62 -1.90
N TYR A 74 3.43 -12.47 -1.52
CA TYR A 74 4.09 -12.34 -0.22
C TYR A 74 3.11 -12.53 0.94
N ALA A 75 1.86 -12.07 0.80
CA ALA A 75 0.82 -12.30 1.79
C ALA A 75 0.56 -13.79 2.01
N VAL A 76 0.34 -14.54 0.94
CA VAL A 76 0.14 -15.99 1.01
C VAL A 76 1.37 -16.70 1.57
N GLN A 77 2.58 -16.37 1.11
CA GLN A 77 3.82 -16.99 1.58
C GLN A 77 4.07 -16.75 3.07
N ARG A 78 3.68 -15.59 3.59
CA ARG A 78 3.82 -15.23 5.01
C ARG A 78 2.58 -15.59 5.85
N GLN A 79 1.68 -16.41 5.31
CA GLN A 79 0.48 -16.91 5.98
C GLN A 79 -0.44 -15.78 6.49
N CYS A 80 -0.48 -14.67 5.76
CA CYS A 80 -1.35 -13.55 6.07
C CYS A 80 -2.76 -13.81 5.55
N GLY A 81 -3.78 -13.53 6.38
CA GLY A 81 -5.17 -13.82 6.05
C GLY A 81 -5.83 -12.81 5.10
N ARG A 82 -5.22 -11.65 4.85
CA ARG A 82 -5.81 -10.55 4.07
C ARG A 82 -4.73 -9.60 3.53
N LEU A 83 -5.06 -8.95 2.42
CA LEU A 83 -4.36 -7.80 1.85
C LEU A 83 -5.37 -6.65 1.71
N GLU A 84 -5.00 -5.47 2.17
CA GLU A 84 -5.86 -4.28 2.18
C GLU A 84 -5.16 -3.04 1.64
N TRP A 85 -5.96 -2.13 1.13
CA TRP A 85 -5.52 -0.82 0.68
C TRP A 85 -6.68 0.16 0.71
N SER A 86 -6.37 1.45 0.65
CA SER A 86 -7.38 2.50 0.46
C SER A 86 -7.34 3.01 -0.98
N VAL A 87 -8.51 3.37 -1.50
CA VAL A 87 -8.67 4.09 -2.76
C VAL A 87 -9.46 5.36 -2.49
N LEU A 88 -9.20 6.41 -3.27
CA LEU A 88 -10.04 7.60 -3.24
C LEU A 88 -11.39 7.25 -3.88
N ASP A 89 -12.48 7.63 -3.23
CA ASP A 89 -13.87 7.32 -3.64
C ASP A 89 -14.19 7.75 -5.08
N TRP A 90 -13.59 8.84 -5.54
CA TRP A 90 -13.76 9.35 -6.90
C TRP A 90 -12.94 8.61 -7.97
N ASN A 91 -12.04 7.70 -7.58
CA ASN A 91 -11.17 6.99 -8.53
C ASN A 91 -11.85 5.72 -9.08
N GLN A 92 -12.92 5.92 -9.84
CA GLN A 92 -13.73 4.83 -10.42
C GLN A 92 -12.90 3.79 -11.20
N PRO A 93 -11.91 4.16 -12.05
CA PRO A 93 -11.11 3.18 -12.77
C PRO A 93 -10.33 2.23 -11.85
N ALA A 94 -9.85 2.72 -10.70
CA ALA A 94 -9.18 1.88 -9.72
C ALA A 94 -10.19 1.00 -8.97
N ILE A 95 -11.35 1.56 -8.60
CA ILE A 95 -12.44 0.81 -7.95
C ILE A 95 -12.89 -0.36 -8.82
N ASP A 96 -13.17 -0.12 -10.10
CA ASP A 96 -13.60 -1.15 -11.05
C ASP A 96 -12.53 -2.26 -11.18
N PHE A 97 -11.26 -1.88 -11.22
CA PHE A 97 -10.16 -2.85 -11.22
C PHE A 97 -10.16 -3.69 -9.93
N TYR A 98 -10.30 -3.09 -8.75
CA TYR A 98 -10.31 -3.82 -7.48
C TYR A 98 -11.50 -4.79 -7.38
N LEU A 99 -12.69 -4.35 -7.79
CA LEU A 99 -13.87 -5.21 -7.86
C LEU A 99 -13.65 -6.38 -8.83
N SER A 100 -13.03 -6.14 -9.99
CA SER A 100 -12.76 -7.18 -11.00
C SER A 100 -11.83 -8.30 -10.52
N ILE A 101 -11.03 -8.06 -9.48
CA ILE A 101 -10.14 -9.07 -8.87
C ILE A 101 -10.72 -9.66 -7.58
N GLY A 102 -11.99 -9.36 -7.26
CA GLY A 102 -12.69 -9.90 -6.10
C GLY A 102 -12.43 -9.15 -4.78
N ALA A 103 -11.77 -7.99 -4.81
CA ALA A 103 -11.67 -7.15 -3.61
C ALA A 103 -13.03 -6.53 -3.28
N GLN A 104 -13.33 -6.35 -1.99
CA GLN A 104 -14.60 -5.81 -1.51
C GLN A 104 -14.37 -4.56 -0.67
N PRO A 105 -15.19 -3.50 -0.83
CA PRO A 105 -15.13 -2.33 0.04
C PRO A 105 -15.46 -2.71 1.48
N GLN A 106 -14.87 -2.00 2.44
CA GLN A 106 -15.16 -2.13 3.87
C GLN A 106 -15.83 -0.82 4.33
N ASP A 107 -17.04 -0.57 3.85
CA ASP A 107 -17.79 0.68 4.01
C ASP A 107 -18.37 0.90 5.41
N GLU A 108 -18.48 -0.17 6.21
CA GLU A 108 -18.83 -0.10 7.62
C GLU A 108 -17.75 0.57 8.49
N TRP A 109 -16.51 0.69 8.01
CA TRP A 109 -15.37 1.20 8.77
C TRP A 109 -14.98 2.62 8.35
N VAL A 110 -15.19 3.60 9.23
CA VAL A 110 -14.70 4.96 9.02
C VAL A 110 -13.29 5.11 9.59
N ARG A 111 -12.33 5.47 8.73
CA ARG A 111 -10.95 5.71 9.16
C ARG A 111 -10.81 7.07 9.84
N TYR A 112 -10.59 7.07 11.14
CA TYR A 112 -10.21 8.27 11.90
C TYR A 112 -8.69 8.48 11.89
N ARG A 113 -8.27 9.74 11.98
CA ARG A 113 -6.85 10.12 12.02
C ARG A 113 -6.65 11.27 12.99
N LEU A 114 -5.72 11.09 13.93
CA LEU A 114 -5.22 12.13 14.81
C LEU A 114 -3.76 12.44 14.42
N THR A 115 -3.47 13.69 14.08
CA THR A 115 -2.14 14.11 13.59
C THR A 115 -1.83 15.55 14.01
N GLY A 116 -0.55 15.93 13.97
CA GLY A 116 -0.13 17.31 14.21
C GLY A 116 -0.33 17.76 15.65
N ASP A 117 -0.77 19.00 15.85
CA ASP A 117 -0.98 19.58 17.18
C ASP A 117 -2.02 18.82 17.99
N ALA A 118 -3.09 18.35 17.34
CA ALA A 118 -4.14 17.58 18.02
C ALA A 118 -3.60 16.25 18.59
N LEU A 119 -2.66 15.60 17.91
CA LEU A 119 -1.99 14.40 18.43
C LEU A 119 -1.09 14.73 19.61
N ARG A 120 -0.31 15.83 19.52
CA ARG A 120 0.58 16.28 20.60
C ARG A 120 -0.22 16.63 21.85
N ALA A 121 -1.27 17.42 21.70
CA ALA A 121 -2.13 17.84 22.81
C ALA A 121 -2.86 16.66 23.48
N PHE A 122 -3.24 15.62 22.72
CA PHE A 122 -3.86 14.42 23.29
C PHE A 122 -2.86 13.54 24.06
N ALA A 123 -1.55 13.66 23.78
CA ALA A 123 -0.51 12.85 24.41
C ALA A 123 -0.01 13.40 25.76
N GLU A 124 -0.43 14.61 26.13
CA GLU A 124 -0.17 15.26 27.43
C GLU A 124 -1.23 14.86 28.47
#